data_AF-A0A7L3GCQ3-F1
#
_entry.id   AF-A0A7L3GCQ3-F1
#
_cell.length_a   1.000
_cell.length_b   1.000
_cell.length_c   1.000
_cell.angle_alpha   90.00
_cell.angle_beta   90.00
_cell.angle_gamma   90.00
#
_symmetry.space_group_name_H-M   'P 1'
#
loop_
_entity.id
_entity.type
_entity.pdbx_description
1 polymer ?
#
loop_
_entity_poly.entity_id
_entity_poly.type
_entity_poly.pdbx_seq_one_letter_code
_entity_poly.pdbx_strand_id
1 'polypeptide(L)'
;SMQRRLNRMLSSSHNHKLLALMDVEGFDPKEVTVTVKDRKVKVLAEHKEEHTTARGKTYNYKNIMKEISLPPGVSKDEVTYSL
;
A
#
# COMPACT_ATOMS: atom_id res chain seq x y z
N SER A 1 9.33 -14.00 -6.78
CA SER A 1 9.07 -12.94 -5.78
C SER A 1 8.06 -11.96 -6.34
N MET A 2 7.04 -11.60 -5.54
CA MET A 2 5.98 -10.66 -5.89
C MET A 2 6.53 -9.29 -6.30
N GLN A 3 7.61 -8.81 -5.67
CA GLN A 3 8.26 -7.55 -6.02
C GLN A 3 8.66 -7.47 -7.51
N ARG A 4 9.21 -8.55 -8.07
CA ARG A 4 9.61 -8.59 -9.50
C ARG A 4 8.39 -8.52 -10.43
N ARG A 5 7.26 -9.10 -10.03
CA ARG A 5 6.00 -9.09 -10.78
C ARG A 5 5.39 -7.69 -10.78
N LEU A 6 5.32 -7.04 -9.62
CA LEU A 6 4.82 -5.67 -9.50
C LEU A 6 5.67 -4.68 -10.32
N ASN A 7 7.00 -4.80 -10.26
CA ASN A 7 7.89 -3.96 -11.07
C ASN A 7 7.65 -4.14 -12.57
N ARG A 8 7.43 -5.38 -13.03
CA ARG A 8 7.11 -5.66 -14.44
C ARG A 8 5.77 -5.05 -14.85
N MET A 9 4.76 -5.13 -13.99
CA MET A 9 3.44 -4.54 -14.25
C MET A 9 3.54 -3.02 -14.35
N LEU A 10 4.27 -2.38 -13.42
CA LEU A 10 4.56 -0.95 -13.47
C LEU A 10 5.28 -0.55 -14.77
N SER A 11 6.31 -1.30 -15.18
CA SER A 11 7.05 -1.00 -16.42
C SER A 11 6.24 -1.25 -17.70
N SER A 12 5.25 -2.16 -17.66
CA SER A 12 4.37 -2.45 -18.80
C SER A 12 3.17 -1.50 -18.91
N SER A 13 3.00 -0.61 -17.94
CA SER A 13 1.94 0.39 -17.97
C SER A 13 2.23 1.42 -19.07
N HIS A 14 1.63 1.21 -20.24
CA HIS A 14 1.75 2.11 -21.40
C HIS A 14 1.18 3.51 -21.13
N ASN A 15 0.41 3.67 -20.05
CA ASN A 15 -0.06 4.95 -19.56
C ASN A 15 0.76 5.32 -18.31
N HIS A 16 1.47 6.44 -18.33
CA HIS A 16 2.21 7.01 -17.19
C HIS A 16 1.31 7.44 -16.01
N LYS A 17 0.07 6.93 -15.94
CA LYS A 17 -0.94 7.22 -14.93
C LYS A 17 -0.82 6.32 -13.70
N LEU A 18 -0.20 5.14 -13.82
CA LEU A 18 -0.01 4.23 -12.70
C LEU A 18 1.23 4.60 -11.90
N LEU A 19 1.03 5.21 -10.73
CA LEU A 19 2.13 5.73 -9.90
C LEU A 19 2.75 4.67 -8.98
N ALA A 20 1.95 3.72 -8.49
CA ALA A 20 2.43 2.63 -7.66
C ALA A 20 1.52 1.41 -7.73
N LEU A 21 2.14 0.25 -7.52
CA LEU A 21 1.49 -0.98 -7.11
C LEU A 21 2.12 -1.43 -5.78
N MET A 22 1.31 -2.03 -4.92
CA MET A 22 1.72 -2.50 -3.61
C MET A 22 1.02 -3.83 -3.31
N ASP A 23 1.76 -4.76 -2.74
CA ASP A 23 1.20 -6.02 -2.24
C ASP A 23 0.67 -5.79 -0.83
N VAL A 24 -0.65 -5.85 -0.68
CA VAL A 24 -1.38 -5.67 0.58
C VAL A 24 -2.00 -6.99 1.06
N GLU A 25 -1.52 -8.13 0.55
CA GLU A 25 -2.02 -9.44 0.98
C GLU A 25 -1.80 -9.65 2.48
N GLY A 26 -2.85 -10.14 3.15
CA GLY A 26 -2.88 -10.36 4.60
C GLY A 26 -3.17 -9.11 5.43
N PHE A 27 -3.72 -8.06 4.83
CA PHE A 27 -4.30 -6.91 5.53
C PHE A 27 -5.80 -6.83 5.20
N ASP A 28 -6.64 -6.41 6.15
CA ASP A 28 -8.02 -6.03 5.84
C ASP A 28 -7.99 -4.73 5.01
N PRO A 29 -8.79 -4.58 3.93
CA PRO A 29 -8.89 -3.32 3.20
C PRO A 29 -9.13 -2.09 4.08
N LYS A 30 -9.81 -2.24 5.23
CA LYS A 30 -10.05 -1.18 6.21
C LYS A 30 -8.81 -0.77 7.00
N GLU A 31 -7.80 -1.63 7.08
CA GLU A 31 -6.51 -1.34 7.71
C GLU A 31 -5.58 -0.57 6.76
N VAL A 32 -5.93 -0.48 5.46
CA VAL A 32 -5.17 0.25 4.47
C VAL A 32 -5.60 1.71 4.44
N THR A 33 -4.67 2.61 4.73
CA THR A 33 -4.85 4.06 4.65
C THR A 33 -4.05 4.65 3.51
N VAL A 34 -4.71 5.41 2.64
CA VAL A 34 -4.09 6.20 1.58
C VAL A 34 -4.25 7.68 1.89
N THR A 35 -3.12 8.39 2.02
CA THR A 35 -3.10 9.83 2.30
C THR A 35 -2.38 10.55 1.18
N VAL A 36 -3.01 11.61 0.65
CA VAL A 36 -2.40 12.52 -0.32
C VAL A 36 -2.18 13.87 0.32
N LYS A 37 -0.91 14.24 0.51
CA LYS A 37 -0.47 15.49 1.15
C LYS A 37 0.89 15.93 0.58
N ASP A 38 1.14 17.22 0.46
CA ASP A 38 2.45 17.78 0.06
C ASP A 38 2.98 17.21 -1.27
N ARG A 39 2.08 16.97 -2.23
CA ARG A 39 2.34 16.29 -3.52
C ARG A 39 2.95 14.89 -3.37
N LYS A 40 2.62 14.20 -2.30
CA LYS A 40 3.01 12.81 -2.04
C LYS A 40 1.79 11.96 -1.76
N VAL A 41 1.83 10.72 -2.22
CA VAL A 41 0.88 9.67 -1.85
C VAL A 41 1.60 8.76 -0.88
N LYS A 42 1.03 8.62 0.32
CA LYS A 42 1.49 7.70 1.35
C LYS A 42 0.46 6.60 1.52
N VAL A 43 0.89 5.35 1.38
CA VAL A 43 0.07 4.15 1.64
C VAL A 43 0.63 3.47 2.88
N LEU A 44 -0.24 3.20 3.84
CA LEU A 44 0.05 2.54 5.11
C LEU A 44 -0.93 1.39 5.28
N ALA A 45 -0.46 0.25 5.77
CA ALA A 45 -1.33 -0.79 6.32
C ALA A 45 -0.69 -1.34 7.59
N GLU A 46 -1.49 -1.46 8.64
CA GLU A 46 -1.06 -1.97 9.95
C GLU A 46 -2.07 -3.02 10.40
N HIS A 47 -1.58 -4.24 10.64
CA HIS A 47 -2.39 -5.37 11.10
C HIS A 47 -1.86 -5.87 12.43
N LYS A 48 -2.77 -6.08 13.37
CA LYS A 48 -2.47 -6.67 14.68
C LYS A 48 -3.42 -7.85 14.91
N GLU A 49 -2.85 -9.03 15.05
CA GLU A 49 -3.59 -10.24 15.37
C GLU A 49 -3.24 -10.69 16.79
N GLU A 50 -4.26 -11.00 17.59
CA GLU A 50 -4.11 -11.63 18.91
C GLU A 50 -4.58 -13.07 18.82
N HIS A 51 -3.72 -14.01 19.23
CA HIS A 51 -4.09 -15.41 19.34
C HIS A 51 -4.07 -15.86 20.80
N THR A 52 -5.11 -16.59 21.20
CA THR A 52 -5.12 -17.27 22.50
C THR A 52 -4.65 -18.71 22.30
N THR A 53 -3.58 -19.08 22.98
CA THR A 53 -3.00 -20.44 22.96
C THR A 53 -3.09 -21.07 24.34
N ALA A 54 -2.86 -22.39 24.44
CA ALA A 54 -2.77 -23.09 25.73
C ALA A 54 -1.65 -22.54 26.65
N ARG A 55 -0.68 -21.80 26.10
CA ARG A 55 0.44 -21.19 26.85
C ARG A 55 0.23 -19.70 27.15
N GLY A 56 -0.92 -19.13 26.75
CA GLY A 56 -1.23 -17.70 26.92
C GLY A 56 -1.51 -16.98 25.60
N LYS A 57 -1.54 -15.64 25.66
CA LYS A 57 -1.80 -14.76 24.51
C LYS A 57 -0.53 -14.50 23.71
N THR A 58 -0.59 -14.62 22.39
CA THR A 58 0.47 -14.20 21.46
C THR A 58 -0.04 -13.08 20.55
N TYR A 59 0.87 -12.24 20.07
CA TYR A 59 0.54 -11.10 19.23
C TYR A 59 1.40 -11.14 17.97
N ASN A 60 0.76 -11.05 16.82
CA ASN A 60 1.41 -10.86 15.54
C ASN A 60 1.16 -9.43 15.08
N TYR A 61 2.24 -8.74 14.71
CA TYR A 61 2.16 -7.38 14.18
C TYR A 61 2.82 -7.34 12.81
N LYS A 62 2.12 -6.78 11.84
CA LYS A 62 2.62 -6.57 10.48
C LYS A 62 2.30 -5.13 10.07
N ASN A 63 3.26 -4.46 9.46
CA ASN A 63 3.02 -3.17 8.82
C ASN A 63 3.73 -3.10 7.46
N ILE A 64 3.18 -2.26 6.59
CA ILE A 64 3.80 -1.87 5.32
C ILE A 64 3.59 -0.38 5.10
N MET A 65 4.60 0.27 4.53
CA MET A 65 4.56 1.68 4.17
C MET A 65 5.19 1.89 2.80
N LYS A 66 4.55 2.70 1.96
CA LYS A 66 5.14 3.21 0.73
C LYS A 66 4.78 4.68 0.54
N GLU A 67 5.77 5.46 0.13
CA GLU A 67 5.60 6.85 -0.23
C GLU A 67 6.08 7.06 -1.66
N ILE A 68 5.29 7.80 -2.45
CA ILE A 68 5.62 8.19 -3.82
C ILE A 68 5.32 9.68 -4.01
N SER A 69 6.13 10.34 -4.82
CA SER A 69 5.88 11.73 -5.21
C SER A 69 4.95 11.77 -6.42
N LEU A 70 4.00 12.71 -6.42
CA LEU A 70 3.17 12.98 -7.58
C LEU A 70 4.03 13.59 -8.70
N PRO A 71 3.78 13.22 -9.97
CA PRO A 71 4.38 13.92 -11.10
C PRO A 71 4.02 15.41 -11.11
N PRO A 72 4.85 16.27 -11.73
CA PRO A 72 4.52 17.68 -11.92
C PRO A 72 3.16 17.86 -12.61
N GLY A 73 2.34 18.80 -12.11
CA GLY A 73 1.04 19.13 -12.71
C GLY A 73 -0.12 18.23 -12.29
N VAL A 74 0.13 17.10 -11.61
CA VAL A 74 -0.95 16.24 -11.09
C VAL A 74 -1.48 16.82 -9.78
N SER A 75 -2.77 17.15 -9.74
CA SER A 75 -3.43 17.60 -8.51
C SER A 75 -3.76 16.44 -7.57
N LYS A 76 -4.03 16.75 -6.30
CA LYS A 76 -4.46 15.76 -5.32
C LYS A 76 -5.77 15.08 -5.72
N ASP A 77 -6.69 15.82 -6.33
CA ASP A 77 -8.05 15.35 -6.63
C ASP A 77 -8.08 14.41 -7.84
N GLU A 78 -7.03 14.41 -8.66
CA GLU A 78 -6.83 13.46 -9.76
C GLU A 78 -6.30 12.10 -9.30
N VAL A 79 -5.88 11.97 -8.03
CA VAL A 79 -5.33 10.72 -7.50
C VAL A 79 -6.47 9.77 -7.15
N THR A 80 -6.57 8.69 -7.92
CA THR A 80 -7.47 7.57 -7.65
C THR A 80 -6.71 6.37 -7.10
N TYR A 81 -7.35 5.57 -6.25
CA TYR A 81 -6.82 4.29 -5.77
C TYR A 81 -7.91 3.22 -5.79
N SER A 82 -7.50 1.97 -5.86
CA SER A 82 -8.35 0.78 -5.80
C SER A 82 -7.63 -0.30 -5.02
N LEU A 83 -8.38 -1.06 -4.22
CA LEU A 83 -7.89 -2.22 -3.46
C LEU A 83 -8.45 -3.50 -4.09
#